data_AF-A0A7S2QMK3-F1
#
_entry.id   AF-A0A7S2QMK3-F1
#
_cell.length_a   1.000
_cell.length_b   1.000
_cell.length_c   1.000
_cell.angle_alpha   90.00
_cell.angle_beta   90.00
_cell.angle_gamma   90.00
#
_symmetry.space_group_name_H-M   'P 1'
#
loop_
_entity.id
_entity.type
_entity.pdbx_description
1 polymer ?
#
loop_
_entity_poly.entity_id
_entity_poly.type
_entity_poly.pdbx_seq_one_letter_code
_entity_poly.pdbx_strand_id
1 'polypeptide(L)'
;KRLEAAGYAVLAAYLSPTHDGYVQPKARHMGTMGLTGAFRAELARRTVPAEDPLVRVSSWEVSESRFVDFPEVSMALHRHLEASGVRARVFYACGTDHAQRCGLLGGMRAPLGLVVVPRAGDRPPGEKRGRVFVSEPTPGGIAGF
;
A
#
# COMPACT_ATOMS: atom_id res chain seq x y z
N LYS A 1 2.81 -9.47 12.70
CA LYS A 1 3.59 -10.71 12.97
C LYS A 1 3.43 -11.83 11.92
N ARG A 2 2.51 -11.73 10.92
CA ARG A 2 2.33 -12.83 9.94
C ARG A 2 3.50 -13.04 8.99
N LEU A 3 4.09 -11.95 8.48
CA LEU A 3 5.30 -12.02 7.65
C LEU A 3 6.49 -12.61 8.41
N GLU A 4 6.65 -12.23 9.68
CA GLU A 4 7.69 -12.79 10.58
C GLU A 4 7.53 -14.29 10.79
N ALA A 5 6.31 -14.77 11.02
CA ALA A 5 6.02 -16.21 11.10
C ALA A 5 6.33 -16.97 9.80
N ALA A 6 6.36 -16.26 8.66
CA ALA A 6 6.76 -16.81 7.37
C ALA A 6 8.27 -16.65 7.06
N GLY A 7 9.06 -16.16 8.03
CA GLY A 7 10.51 -16.01 7.91
C GLY A 7 10.98 -14.67 7.35
N TYR A 8 10.11 -13.65 7.29
CA TYR A 8 10.48 -12.30 6.83
C TYR A 8 10.69 -11.34 8.01
N ALA A 9 11.75 -10.55 7.97
CA ALA A 9 11.85 -9.34 8.77
C ALA A 9 11.26 -8.15 7.99
N VAL A 10 10.41 -7.35 8.64
CA VAL A 10 9.87 -6.12 8.03
C VAL A 10 10.85 -4.98 8.27
N LEU A 11 11.48 -4.48 7.20
CA LEU A 11 12.51 -3.45 7.28
C LEU A 11 11.94 -2.03 7.28
N ALA A 12 10.89 -1.80 6.50
CA ALA A 12 10.25 -0.50 6.32
C ALA A 12 8.82 -0.68 5.77
N ALA A 13 8.00 0.35 5.92
CA ALA A 13 6.70 0.51 5.27
C ALA A 13 6.65 1.87 4.56
N TYR A 14 6.04 1.91 3.37
CA TYR A 14 5.94 3.13 2.58
C TYR A 14 4.47 3.50 2.35
N LEU A 15 4.11 4.72 2.73
CA LEU A 15 2.87 5.35 2.29
C LEU A 15 3.14 6.11 0.99
N SER A 16 2.45 5.74 -0.08
CA SER A 16 2.53 6.38 -1.40
C SER A 16 1.18 7.01 -1.73
N PRO A 17 0.96 8.30 -1.45
CA PRO A 17 -0.23 9.00 -1.91
C PRO A 17 -0.29 8.98 -3.43
N THR A 18 -1.48 8.70 -3.96
CA THR A 18 -1.61 8.47 -5.41
C THR A 18 -1.56 9.75 -6.26
N HIS A 19 -1.33 9.63 -7.56
CA HIS A 19 -1.25 10.75 -8.50
C HIS A 19 -2.61 11.49 -8.70
N ASP A 20 -2.57 12.79 -9.01
CA ASP A 20 -3.79 13.60 -9.19
C ASP A 20 -4.64 13.19 -10.39
N GLY A 21 -4.00 12.62 -11.41
CA GLY A 21 -4.69 12.01 -12.56
C GLY A 21 -5.69 10.91 -12.20
N TYR A 22 -5.55 10.26 -11.03
CA TYR A 22 -6.54 9.30 -10.53
C TYR A 22 -7.55 9.96 -9.58
N VAL A 23 -7.07 10.75 -8.62
CA VAL A 23 -7.92 11.28 -7.54
C VAL A 23 -8.86 12.37 -8.03
N GLN A 24 -8.39 13.30 -8.87
CA GLN A 24 -9.20 14.46 -9.28
C GLN A 24 -10.44 14.04 -10.07
N PRO A 25 -10.35 13.14 -11.08
CA PRO A 25 -11.54 12.65 -11.77
C PRO A 25 -12.50 11.88 -10.85
N LYS A 26 -11.96 11.03 -9.96
CA LYS A 26 -12.76 10.24 -9.01
C LYS A 26 -13.52 11.14 -8.02
N ALA A 27 -12.85 12.13 -7.44
CA ALA A 27 -13.45 13.08 -6.52
C ALA A 27 -14.57 13.89 -7.20
N ARG A 28 -14.32 14.38 -8.43
CA ARG A 28 -15.33 15.06 -9.24
C ARG A 28 -16.55 14.17 -9.51
N HIS A 29 -16.33 12.91 -9.90
CA HIS A 29 -17.41 11.96 -10.14
C HIS A 29 -18.24 11.69 -8.89
N MET A 30 -17.60 11.65 -7.71
CA MET A 30 -18.27 11.44 -6.42
C MET A 30 -18.88 12.72 -5.82
N GLY A 31 -18.70 13.90 -6.44
CA GLY A 31 -19.16 15.18 -5.89
C GLY A 31 -18.41 15.59 -4.61
N THR A 32 -17.15 15.19 -4.46
CA THR A 32 -16.31 15.46 -3.28
C THR A 32 -15.10 16.31 -3.61
N MET A 33 -14.45 16.87 -2.59
CA MET A 33 -13.22 17.65 -2.76
C MET A 33 -12.03 16.74 -3.14
N GLY A 34 -11.38 17.03 -4.26
CA GLY A 34 -10.15 16.38 -4.70
C GLY A 34 -8.91 17.11 -4.16
N LEU A 35 -8.36 16.66 -3.04
CA LEU A 35 -7.11 17.23 -2.53
C LEU A 35 -5.94 16.93 -3.48
N THR A 36 -5.11 17.93 -3.76
CA THR A 36 -3.94 17.78 -4.66
C THR A 36 -2.96 16.76 -4.10
N GLY A 37 -2.18 16.14 -4.98
CA GLY A 37 -1.19 15.13 -4.61
C GLY A 37 -0.14 15.70 -3.67
N ALA A 38 0.32 16.92 -3.93
CA ALA A 38 1.25 17.63 -3.06
C ALA A 38 0.67 17.84 -1.65
N PHE A 39 -0.60 18.25 -1.55
CA PHE A 39 -1.27 18.43 -0.26
C PHE A 39 -1.44 17.09 0.47
N ARG A 40 -1.86 16.03 -0.22
CA ARG A 40 -2.00 14.68 0.36
C ARG A 40 -0.66 14.11 0.83
N ALA A 41 0.43 14.35 0.09
CA ALA A 41 1.77 13.96 0.51
C ALA A 41 2.23 14.71 1.76
N GLU A 42 1.97 16.01 1.84
CA GLU A 42 2.29 16.79 3.03
C GLU A 42 1.45 16.37 4.25
N LEU A 43 0.16 16.13 4.06
CA LEU A 43 -0.71 15.59 5.11
C LEU A 43 -0.17 14.24 5.61
N ALA A 44 0.18 13.32 4.70
CA ALA A 44 0.77 12.04 5.09
C ALA A 44 2.05 12.21 5.90
N ARG A 45 2.95 13.12 5.50
CA ARG A 45 4.19 13.39 6.24
C ARG A 45 3.94 13.92 7.65
N ARG A 46 2.90 14.73 7.84
CA ARG A 46 2.52 15.26 9.16
C ARG A 46 1.81 14.24 10.04
N THR A 47 1.13 13.28 9.43
CA THR A 47 0.43 12.21 10.16
C THR A 47 1.38 11.11 10.64
N VAL A 48 2.44 10.81 9.87
CA VAL A 48 3.47 9.86 10.29
C VAL A 48 4.40 10.55 11.29
N PRO A 49 4.51 10.08 12.55
CA PRO A 49 5.43 10.68 13.51
C PRO A 49 6.88 10.64 13.01
N ALA A 50 7.65 11.69 13.27
CA ALA A 50 9.03 11.79 12.81
C ALA A 50 9.92 10.68 13.39
N GLU A 51 9.56 10.20 14.58
CA GLU A 51 10.20 9.13 15.33
C GLU A 51 9.71 7.72 14.95
N ASP A 52 8.71 7.57 14.07
CA ASP A 52 8.25 6.25 13.64
C ASP A 52 9.41 5.52 12.92
N PRO A 53 9.92 4.40 13.44
CA PRO A 53 11.09 3.74 12.85
C PRO A 53 10.75 2.97 11.57
N LEU A 54 9.47 2.71 11.31
CA LEU A 54 9.00 1.79 10.29
C LEU A 54 8.40 2.51 9.09
N VAL A 55 7.51 3.47 9.32
CA VAL A 55 6.70 4.08 8.26
C VAL A 55 7.42 5.29 7.65
N ARG A 56 7.46 5.36 6.32
CA ARG A 56 7.98 6.48 5.55
C ARG A 56 6.96 6.92 4.52
N VAL A 57 6.96 8.21 4.17
CA VAL A 57 6.10 8.75 3.11
C VAL A 57 6.93 8.94 1.86
N SER A 58 6.47 8.37 0.75
CA SER A 58 7.06 8.58 -0.58
C SER A 58 6.17 9.51 -1.38
N SER A 59 6.76 10.56 -1.96
CA SER A 59 6.09 11.43 -2.93
C SER A 59 6.36 11.03 -4.38
N TRP A 60 7.01 9.89 -4.62
CA TRP A 60 7.39 9.45 -5.96
C TRP A 60 6.19 9.34 -6.90
N GLU A 61 5.12 8.63 -6.51
CA GLU A 61 3.94 8.45 -7.35
C GLU A 61 3.22 9.77 -7.65
N VAL A 62 3.21 10.71 -6.69
CA VAL A 62 2.67 12.06 -6.90
C VAL A 62 3.48 12.85 -7.93
N SER A 63 4.80 12.63 -7.99
CA SER A 63 5.70 13.36 -8.88
C SER A 63 5.77 12.81 -10.30
N GLU A 64 5.18 11.64 -10.56
CA GLU A 64 5.15 11.07 -11.91
C GLU A 64 4.32 11.93 -12.87
N SER A 65 4.67 11.93 -14.15
CA SER A 65 3.97 12.74 -15.17
C SER A 65 2.57 12.23 -15.52
N ARG A 66 2.27 10.98 -15.17
CA ARG A 66 0.97 10.33 -15.35
C ARG A 66 0.63 9.48 -14.14
N PHE A 67 -0.65 9.14 -14.03
CA PHE A 67 -1.05 8.08 -13.10
C PHE A 67 -0.41 6.75 -13.50
N VAL A 68 0.17 6.09 -12.49
CA VAL A 68 0.71 4.73 -12.53
C VAL A 68 -0.03 3.92 -11.48
N ASP A 69 -0.40 2.69 -11.81
CA ASP A 69 -1.22 1.87 -10.90
C ASP A 69 -0.34 1.17 -9.85
N PHE A 70 -0.94 0.67 -8.77
CA PHE A 70 -0.22 0.11 -7.62
C PHE A 70 0.82 -1.00 -7.95
N PRO A 71 0.67 -1.84 -8.99
CA PRO A 71 1.72 -2.79 -9.36
C PRO A 71 2.98 -2.09 -9.89
N GLU A 72 2.81 -1.01 -10.65
CA GLU A 72 3.92 -0.19 -11.17
C GLU A 72 4.64 0.51 -10.00
N VAL A 73 3.89 1.09 -9.06
CA VAL A 73 4.43 1.73 -7.85
C VAL A 73 5.25 0.74 -7.01
N SER A 74 4.68 -0.45 -6.76
CA SER A 74 5.35 -1.50 -5.98
C SER A 74 6.63 -2.01 -6.67
N MET A 75 6.60 -2.12 -8.00
CA MET A 75 7.76 -2.50 -8.80
C MET A 75 8.83 -1.40 -8.81
N ALA A 76 8.45 -0.13 -8.88
CA ALA A 76 9.38 0.99 -8.82
C ALA A 76 10.16 0.99 -7.49
N LEU A 77 9.46 0.77 -6.36
CA LEU A 77 10.11 0.62 -5.06
C LEU A 77 11.06 -0.59 -5.03
N HIS A 78 10.64 -1.74 -5.58
CA HIS A 78 11.49 -2.92 -5.64
C HIS A 78 12.79 -2.66 -6.42
N ARG A 79 12.68 -2.05 -7.61
CA ARG A 79 13.84 -1.68 -8.44
C ARG A 79 14.74 -0.66 -7.75
N HIS A 80 14.16 0.31 -7.04
CA HIS A 80 14.93 1.29 -6.28
C HIS A 80 15.77 0.63 -5.18
N LEU A 81 15.19 -0.34 -4.46
CA LEU A 81 15.91 -1.10 -3.43
C LEU A 81 17.01 -1.97 -4.04
N GLU A 82 16.73 -2.69 -5.13
CA GLU A 82 17.74 -3.49 -5.83
C GLU A 82 18.91 -2.64 -6.34
N ALA A 83 18.63 -1.49 -6.96
CA ALA A 83 19.65 -0.55 -7.43
C ALA A 83 20.49 0.03 -6.27
N SER A 84 19.92 0.08 -5.07
CA SER A 84 20.61 0.50 -3.84
C SER A 84 21.35 -0.65 -3.15
N GLY A 85 21.41 -1.84 -3.75
CA GLY A 85 22.04 -3.04 -3.18
C GLY A 85 21.22 -3.71 -2.07
N VAL A 86 19.98 -3.28 -1.82
CA VAL A 86 19.10 -3.85 -0.81
C VAL A 86 18.28 -4.98 -1.42
N ARG A 87 18.64 -6.23 -1.09
CA ARG A 87 17.88 -7.41 -1.49
C ARG A 87 16.65 -7.59 -0.59
N ALA A 88 15.55 -6.93 -0.94
CA ALA A 88 14.29 -7.00 -0.21
C ALA A 88 13.11 -7.37 -1.11
N ARG A 89 12.13 -8.07 -0.52
CA ARG A 89 10.85 -8.33 -1.17
C ARG A 89 9.86 -7.22 -0.82
N VAL A 90 9.21 -6.66 -1.83
CA VAL A 90 8.17 -5.65 -1.64
C VAL A 90 6.81 -6.33 -1.56
N PHE A 91 6.05 -5.99 -0.52
CA PHE A 91 4.67 -6.41 -0.35
C PHE A 91 3.75 -5.20 -0.53
N TYR A 92 2.77 -5.30 -1.42
CA TYR A 92 1.69 -4.34 -1.47
C TYR A 92 0.69 -4.65 -0.35
N ALA A 93 0.32 -3.64 0.42
CA ALA A 93 -0.67 -3.76 1.48
C ALA A 93 -1.99 -3.11 1.05
N CYS A 94 -3.10 -3.84 1.13
CA CYS A 94 -4.42 -3.30 0.79
C CYS A 94 -5.55 -3.96 1.60
N GLY A 95 -6.73 -3.32 1.58
CA GLY A 95 -7.94 -3.85 2.20
C GLY A 95 -8.53 -5.05 1.46
N THR A 96 -9.42 -5.80 2.14
CA THR A 96 -10.13 -6.95 1.55
C THR A 96 -10.91 -6.55 0.29
N ASP A 97 -11.59 -5.41 0.33
CA ASP A 97 -12.40 -4.87 -0.77
C ASP A 97 -11.54 -4.63 -2.02
N HIS A 98 -10.36 -4.02 -1.85
CA HIS A 98 -9.46 -3.75 -2.95
C HIS A 98 -8.87 -5.04 -3.51
N ALA A 99 -8.46 -5.96 -2.64
CA ALA A 99 -7.93 -7.26 -3.05
C ALA A 99 -8.94 -8.07 -3.88
N GLN A 100 -10.23 -8.04 -3.51
CA GLN A 100 -11.31 -8.69 -4.26
C GLN A 100 -11.58 -8.00 -5.59
N ARG A 101 -11.79 -6.68 -5.56
CA ARG A 101 -12.12 -5.87 -6.75
C ARG A 101 -11.04 -5.94 -7.82
N CYS A 102 -9.77 -6.02 -7.43
CA CYS A 102 -8.64 -6.08 -8.34
C CYS A 102 -8.15 -7.51 -8.64
N GLY A 103 -8.87 -8.55 -8.20
CA GLY A 103 -8.52 -9.95 -8.49
C GLY A 103 -7.19 -10.40 -7.85
N LEU A 104 -6.78 -9.76 -6.76
CA LEU A 104 -5.48 -9.98 -6.10
C LEU A 104 -5.47 -11.19 -5.16
N LEU A 105 -6.57 -11.93 -5.02
CA LEU A 105 -6.63 -13.12 -4.16
C LEU A 105 -5.67 -14.24 -4.60
N GLY A 106 -5.12 -14.15 -5.82
CA GLY A 106 -4.02 -14.98 -6.33
C GLY A 106 -2.62 -14.55 -5.89
N GLY A 107 -2.49 -13.35 -5.33
CA GLY A 107 -1.22 -12.64 -5.11
C GLY A 107 -0.86 -11.74 -6.29
N MET A 108 0.21 -10.97 -6.11
CA MET A 108 0.80 -10.16 -7.17
C MET A 108 1.77 -10.98 -8.03
N ARG A 109 2.09 -10.47 -9.22
CA ARG A 109 3.17 -11.04 -10.05
C ARG A 109 4.50 -10.93 -9.31
N ALA A 110 5.32 -11.97 -9.42
CA ALA A 110 6.68 -11.95 -8.88
C ALA A 110 7.47 -10.76 -9.47
N PRO A 111 8.37 -10.14 -8.68
CA PRO A 111 8.85 -10.55 -7.35
C PRO A 111 7.98 -10.05 -6.18
N LEU A 112 6.88 -9.36 -6.45
CA LEU A 112 6.05 -8.73 -5.43
C LEU A 112 5.29 -9.76 -4.58
N GLY A 113 4.88 -9.34 -3.39
CA GLY A 113 3.95 -10.07 -2.53
C GLY A 113 2.73 -9.22 -2.21
N LEU A 114 1.72 -9.84 -1.58
CA LEU A 114 0.50 -9.17 -1.13
C LEU A 114 0.31 -9.38 0.36
N VAL A 115 -0.05 -8.32 1.08
CA VAL A 115 -0.63 -8.37 2.42
C VAL A 115 -2.04 -7.80 2.33
N VAL A 116 -3.03 -8.61 2.69
CA VAL A 116 -4.42 -8.15 2.82
C VAL A 116 -4.66 -7.79 4.29
N VAL A 117 -5.20 -6.60 4.52
CA VAL A 117 -5.52 -6.06 5.85
C VAL A 117 -7.04 -5.97 5.98
N PRO A 118 -7.69 -6.94 6.64
CA PRO A 118 -9.14 -6.93 6.77
C PRO A 118 -9.64 -5.80 7.69
N ARG A 119 -10.83 -5.28 7.39
CA ARG A 119 -11.59 -4.45 8.33
C ARG A 119 -12.39 -5.34 9.29
N ALA A 120 -12.83 -4.78 10.41
CA ALA A 120 -13.71 -5.49 11.33
C ALA A 120 -15.01 -5.90 10.60
N GLY A 121 -15.34 -7.20 10.63
CA GLY A 121 -16.50 -7.76 9.94
C GLY A 121 -16.22 -8.26 8.52
N ASP A 122 -15.05 -7.97 7.94
CA ASP A 122 -14.65 -8.56 6.66
C ASP A 122 -14.50 -10.08 6.80
N ARG A 123 -14.81 -10.80 5.71
CA ARG A 123 -14.39 -12.20 5.56
C ARG A 123 -12.99 -12.23 4.93
N PRO A 124 -11.93 -12.51 5.69
CA PRO A 124 -10.58 -12.53 5.14
C PRO A 124 -10.46 -13.61 4.06
N PRO A 125 -9.70 -13.35 2.98
CA PRO A 125 -9.43 -14.38 1.99
C PRO A 125 -8.50 -15.45 2.55
N GLY A 126 -8.44 -16.62 1.89
CA GLY A 126 -7.45 -17.63 2.21
C GLY A 126 -6.03 -17.17 1.88
N GLU A 127 -5.08 -17.44 2.77
CA GLU A 127 -3.66 -17.20 2.50
C GLU A 127 -3.11 -18.12 1.42
N LYS A 128 -2.08 -17.64 0.71
CA LYS A 128 -1.33 -18.44 -0.26
C LYS A 128 0.15 -18.34 0.08
N ARG A 129 0.73 -19.47 0.51
CA ARG A 129 2.11 -19.53 1.01
C ARG A 129 3.08 -18.80 0.06
N GLY A 130 3.79 -17.81 0.61
CA GLY A 130 4.80 -17.03 -0.12
C GLY A 130 4.24 -16.05 -1.16
N ARG A 131 2.93 -15.83 -1.23
CA ARG A 131 2.29 -14.93 -2.21
C ARG A 131 1.29 -13.97 -1.58
N VAL A 132 0.41 -14.49 -0.73
CA VAL A 132 -0.67 -13.74 -0.07
C VAL A 132 -0.61 -14.03 1.43
N PHE A 133 -0.48 -12.97 2.20
CA PHE A 133 -0.54 -12.99 3.67
C PHE A 133 -1.73 -12.16 4.12
N VAL A 134 -2.36 -12.56 5.22
CA VAL A 134 -3.50 -11.84 5.78
C VAL A 134 -3.14 -11.39 7.19
N SER A 135 -3.31 -10.10 7.48
CA SER A 135 -3.12 -9.60 8.83
C SER A 135 -4.34 -9.88 9.70
N GLU A 136 -4.18 -9.72 11.01
CA GLU A 136 -5.34 -9.54 11.88
C GLU A 136 -6.09 -8.25 11.47
N PRO A 137 -7.42 -8.19 11.65
CA PRO A 137 -8.17 -6.98 11.40
C PRO A 137 -7.68 -5.84 12.28
N THR A 138 -7.64 -4.61 11.74
CA THR A 138 -7.27 -3.44 12.54
C THR A 138 -8.32 -3.20 13.64
N PRO A 139 -7.95 -3.23 14.93
CA PRO A 139 -8.90 -2.98 16.01
C PRO A 139 -9.28 -1.49 16.09
N GLY A 140 -10.51 -1.20 16.51
CA GLY A 140 -10.99 0.16 16.84
C GLY A 140 -11.55 0.98 15.67
N GLY A 141 -12.04 2.20 15.98
CA GLY A 141 -12.75 3.08 15.04
C GLY A 141 -11.90 3.67 13.90
N ILE A 142 -10.58 3.44 13.91
CA ILE A 142 -9.65 3.87 12.83
C ILE A 142 -9.88 3.05 11.55
N ALA A 143 -10.51 1.88 11.65
CA ALA A 143 -10.82 1.00 10.52
C ALA A 143 -12.08 1.41 9.71
N GLY A 144 -12.73 2.52 10.06
CA GLY A 144 -14.05 2.91 9.55
C GLY A 144 -14.09 3.76 8.27
N PHE A 145 -12.94 4.07 7.65
CA PHE A 145 -12.87 4.90 6.43
C PHE A 145 -12.76 4.05 5.16
#